data_AF-A0AB74M3T1-F1
#
_entry.id   AF-A0AB74M3T1-F1
#
_cell.length_a   1.000
_cell.length_b   1.000
_cell.length_c   1.000
_cell.angle_alpha   90.00
_cell.angle_beta   90.00
_cell.angle_gamma   90.00
#
_symmetry.space_group_name_H-M   'P 1'
#
loop_
_entity.id
_entity.type
_entity.pdbx_description
1 polymer ?
#
loop_
_entity_poly.entity_id
_entity_poly.type
_entity_poly.pdbx_seq_one_letter_code
_entity_poly.pdbx_strand_id
1 'polypeptide(L)' 'MPEHLCLDPHDPYAQREVRVAFERVGSGFRLIAAIDDSDDDILPDLIDAQRDDLLREISQADPRAADRVPPADTRPSASC' A
#
# COMPACT_ATOMS: atom_id res chain seq x y z
N MET A 1 6.91 -14.60 3.52
CA MET A 1 5.77 -13.69 3.81
C MET A 1 5.59 -12.82 2.58
N PRO A 2 4.37 -12.39 2.19
CA PRO A 2 4.24 -11.46 1.09
C PRO A 2 4.89 -10.12 1.46
N GLU A 3 5.59 -9.54 0.49
CA GLU A 3 6.30 -8.27 0.61
C GLU A 3 5.80 -7.33 -0.48
N HIS A 4 5.69 -6.04 -0.16
CA HIS A 4 5.36 -4.98 -1.11
C HIS A 4 6.36 -3.84 -0.98
N LEU A 5 6.76 -3.25 -2.10
CA LEU A 5 7.52 -2.00 -2.10
C LEU A 5 6.50 -0.87 -1.98
N CYS A 6 6.60 -0.13 -0.90
CA CYS A 6 5.76 1.03 -0.62
C CYS A 6 6.62 2.28 -0.64
N LEU A 7 6.00 3.43 -0.90
CA LEU A 7 6.69 4.71 -0.72
C LEU A 7 7.05 4.91 0.75
N ASP A 8 8.25 5.41 1.01
CA ASP A 8 8.74 5.67 2.37
C ASP A 8 7.87 6.76 3.02
N PRO A 9 7.12 6.46 4.10
CA PRO A 9 6.29 7.43 4.78
C PRO A 9 7.08 8.50 5.55
N HIS A 10 8.40 8.30 5.74
CA HIS A 10 9.31 9.31 6.26
C HIS A 10 9.84 10.23 5.16
N ASP A 11 9.70 9.88 3.89
CA ASP A 11 10.15 10.70 2.78
C ASP A 11 9.02 11.58 2.24
N PRO A 12 8.99 12.89 2.59
CA PRO A 12 7.96 13.79 2.10
C PRO A 12 8.01 14.00 0.59
N TYR A 13 9.10 13.60 -0.08
CA TYR A 13 9.28 13.73 -1.52
C TYR A 13 8.97 12.45 -2.29
N ALA A 14 8.62 11.34 -1.61
CA ALA A 14 8.31 10.05 -2.25
C ALA A 14 9.38 9.57 -3.24
N GLN A 15 10.65 9.80 -2.92
CA GLN A 15 11.83 9.35 -3.68
C GLN A 15 12.38 8.03 -3.16
N ARG A 16 12.02 7.65 -1.94
CA ARG A 16 12.43 6.41 -1.28
C ARG A 16 11.30 5.41 -1.22
N GLU A 17 11.69 4.15 -1.23
CA GLU A 17 10.79 3.02 -1.09
C GLU A 17 11.21 2.21 0.14
N VAL A 18 10.23 1.65 0.83
CA VAL A 18 10.40 0.75 1.98
C VAL A 18 9.78 -0.60 1.63
N ARG A 19 10.45 -1.67 2.04
CA ARG A 19 9.98 -3.05 1.85
C ARG A 19 9.08 -3.43 3.01
N VAL A 20 7.79 -3.53 2.74
CA VAL A 20 6.79 -3.82 3.75
C VAL A 20 6.43 -5.30 3.69
N ALA A 21 6.77 -6.03 4.75
CA ALA A 21 6.29 -7.39 4.96
C ALA A 21 4.92 -7.33 5.63
N PHE A 22 3.94 -8.04 5.08
CA PHE A 22 2.58 -8.05 5.60
C PHE A 22 1.97 -9.44 5.60
N GLU A 23 0.83 -9.59 6.27
CA GLU A 23 0.01 -10.80 6.26
C GLU A 23 -1.42 -10.42 5.92
N ARG A 24 -2.12 -11.33 5.24
CA ARG A 24 -3.55 -11.18 5.01
C ARG A 24 -4.30 -11.77 6.19
N VAL A 25 -5.08 -10.95 6.90
CA VAL A 25 -5.85 -11.37 8.07
C VAL A 25 -7.32 -11.08 7.80
N GLY A 26 -8.07 -12.14 7.50
CA GLY A 26 -9.48 -12.03 7.12
C GLY A 26 -9.67 -11.22 5.83
N SER A 27 -10.39 -10.09 5.93
CA SER A 27 -10.62 -9.15 4.83
C SER A 27 -9.62 -7.99 4.77
N GLY A 28 -8.65 -7.93 5.67
CA GLY A 28 -7.66 -6.86 5.74
C GLY A 28 -6.22 -7.37 5.64
N PHE A 29 -5.29 -6.44 5.83
CA PHE A 29 -3.86 -6.71 5.89
C PHE A 29 -3.32 -6.29 7.24
N ARG A 30 -2.27 -6.97 7.69
CA ARG A 30 -1.54 -6.67 8.91
C ARG A 30 -0.08 -6.46 8.56
N LEU A 31 0.48 -5.31 8.94
CA LEU A 31 1.90 -5.02 8.78
C LEU A 31 2.72 -5.85 9.78
N ILE A 32 3.82 -6.43 9.32
CA ILE A 32 4.74 -7.24 10.13
C ILE A 32 6.09 -6.58 10.29
N ALA A 33 6.62 -6.02 9.20
CA ALA A 33 7.84 -5.23 9.20
C ALA A 33 7.78 -4.20 8.07
N ALA A 34 8.48 -3.09 8.23
CA ALA A 34 8.70 -2.10 7.19
C ALA A 34 10.20 -1.80 7.19
N ILE A 35 10.92 -2.34 6.20
CA ILE A 35 12.37 -2.28 6.12
C ILE A 35 12.77 -1.15 5.16
N ASP A 36 13.56 -0.21 5.64
CA ASP A 36 14.07 0.90 4.82
C ASP A 36 15.32 0.54 4.01
N ASP A 37 15.90 1.53 3.31
CA ASP A 37 17.17 1.39 2.56
C ASP A 37 18.37 1.03 3.47
N SER A 38 18.28 1.34 4.76
CA SER A 38 19.30 1.03 5.76
C SER A 38 19.19 -0.39 6.32
N ASP A 39 18.20 -1.17 5.87
CA ASP A 39 17.81 -2.48 6.42
C ASP A 39 17.25 -2.39 7.86
N ASP A 40 16.78 -1.20 8.28
CA ASP A 40 16.18 -0.96 9.59
C ASP A 40 14.66 -1.13 9.54
N ASP A 41 14.09 -1.79 10.57
CA ASP A 41 12.64 -1.90 10.72
C ASP A 41 12.06 -0.62 11.31
N ILE A 42 11.47 0.20 10.45
CA ILE A 42 10.87 1.49 10.81
C ILE A 42 9.41 1.35 11.27
N LEU A 43 8.79 0.17 11.12
CA LEU A 43 7.40 -0.07 11.52
C LEU A 43 7.04 0.36 12.96
N PRO A 44 7.87 0.11 13.99
CA PRO A 44 7.58 0.57 15.35
C PRO A 44 7.56 2.11 15.47
N ASP A 45 8.35 2.80 14.65
CA ASP A 45 8.48 4.26 14.67
C ASP A 45 7.38 4.97 13.86
N LEU A 46 6.69 4.25 12.97
CA LEU A 46 5.58 4.81 12.19
C LEU A 46 4.39 5.20 13.07
N ILE A 47 3.84 6.38 12.81
CA ILE A 47 2.55 6.80 13.39
C ILE A 47 1.40 6.11 12.66
N ASP A 48 0.21 6.11 13.29
CA ASP A 48 -0.97 5.41 12.74
C ASP A 48 -1.32 5.89 11.33
N ALA A 49 -1.21 7.19 11.03
CA ALA A 49 -1.46 7.72 9.69
C ALA A 49 -0.51 7.15 8.62
N GLN A 50 0.77 6.97 8.97
CA GLN A 50 1.76 6.39 8.06
C GLN A 50 1.52 4.90 7.84
N ARG A 51 1.13 4.18 8.90
CA ARG A 51 0.75 2.76 8.80
C ARG A 51 -0.49 2.57 7.91
N ASP A 52 -1.48 3.46 8.04
CA ASP A 52 -2.68 3.45 7.21
C ASP A 52 -2.35 3.72 5.74
N ASP A 53 -1.41 4.62 5.45
CA ASP A 53 -0.95 4.88 4.08
C ASP A 53 -0.30 3.63 3.45
N LEU A 54 0.59 2.94 4.19
CA LEU A 54 1.17 1.67 3.73
C LEU A 54 0.11 0.60 3.46
N LEU A 55 -0.86 0.44 4.38
CA LEU A 55 -1.97 -0.51 4.22
C LEU A 55 -2.83 -0.18 3.01
N ARG A 56 -3.05 1.12 2.74
CA ARG A 56 -3.82 1.59 1.59
C ARG A 56 -3.12 1.27 0.28
N GLU A 57 -1.82 1.50 0.20
CA GLU A 57 -1.02 1.17 -0.97
C GLU A 57 -1.04 -0.33 -1.26
N ILE A 58 -0.78 -1.17 -0.23
CA ILE A 58 -0.88 -2.64 -0.34
C ILE A 58 -2.27 -3.07 -0.80
N SER A 59 -3.32 -2.43 -0.27
CA SER A 59 -4.70 -2.72 -0.67
C SER A 59 -5.02 -2.30 -2.11
N GLN A 60 -4.38 -1.26 -2.62
CA GLN A 60 -4.55 -0.82 -4.01
C GLN A 60 -3.76 -1.70 -4.99
N ALA A 61 -2.61 -2.20 -4.56
CA ALA A 61 -1.77 -3.09 -5.36
C ALA A 61 -2.28 -4.53 -5.40
N ASP A 62 -3.09 -4.97 -4.42
CA ASP A 62 -3.64 -6.32 -4.41
C ASP A 62 -4.76 -6.48 -5.47
N PRO A 63 -4.58 -7.33 -6.51
CA PRO A 63 -5.54 -7.45 -7.60
C PRO A 63 -6.87 -8.11 -7.16
N ARG A 64 -6.93 -8.76 -5.98
CA ARG A 64 -8.18 -9.28 -5.42
C ARG A 64 -8.94 -8.24 -4.59
N ALA A 65 -8.31 -7.14 -4.21
CA ALA A 65 -8.98 -5.96 -3.67
C ALA A 65 -9.59 -5.09 -4.80
N ALA A 66 -8.92 -5.04 -5.97
CA ALA A 66 -9.41 -4.32 -7.15
C ALA A 66 -10.73 -4.87 -7.73
N ASP A 67 -11.04 -6.15 -7.52
CA ASP A 67 -12.30 -6.78 -7.97
C ASP A 67 -13.56 -6.21 -7.28
N ARG A 68 -13.39 -5.45 -6.18
CA ARG A 68 -14.51 -4.84 -5.45
C ARG A 68 -14.84 -3.42 -5.91
N VAL A 69 -14.04 -2.81 -6.79
CA VAL A 69 -14.35 -1.52 -7.40
C VAL A 69 -14.90 -1.81 -8.81
N PRO A 70 -16.22 -1.63 -9.05
CA PRO A 70 -16.72 -1.72 -10.42
C PRO A 70 -15.98 -0.66 -11.26
N PRO A 71 -15.52 -1.01 -12.47
CA PRO A 71 -14.87 -0.03 -13.34
C PRO A 71 -15.84 1.13 -13.53
N ALA A 72 -15.38 2.35 -13.20
CA ALA A 72 -16.15 3.55 -13.46
C ALA A 72 -16.52 3.56 -14.95
N ASP A 73 -17.82 3.57 -15.20
CA ASP A 73 -18.48 3.51 -16.50
C ASP A 73 -17.84 4.51 -17.47
N THR A 74 -16.88 4.06 -18.28
CA THR A 74 -16.40 4.81 -19.43
C THR A 74 -17.51 4.79 -20.48
N ARG A 75 -18.47 5.71 -20.35
CA ARG A 75 -19.34 6.07 -21.47
C ARG A 75 -18.51 6.81 -22.52
N PRO A 76 -18.33 6.28 -23.74
CA PRO A 76 -17.93 7.14 -24.84
C PRO A 76 -19.09 8.10 -25.12
N SER A 77 -18.86 9.41 -24.96
CA SER A 77 -19.72 10.43 -25.55
C SER A 77 -19.64 10.31 -27.07
N ALA A 78 -20.60 9.58 -27.63
CA ALA A 78 -20.94 9.67 -29.04
C ALA A 78 -22.27 10.44 -29.14
N SER A 79 -22.20 11.68 -29.64
CA SER A 79 -23.35 12.31 -30.27
C SER A 79 -22.89 12.97 -31.56
N CYS A 80 -23.47 12.46 -32.64
CA CYS A 80 -23.51 13.01 -33.99
C CYS A 80 -24.25 14.35 -34.04
#